data_AF-A0A847BWD3-F1
#
_entry.id   AF-A0A847BWD3-F1
#
_cell.length_a   1.000
_cell.length_b   1.000
_cell.length_c   1.000
_cell.angle_alpha   90.00
_cell.angle_beta   90.00
_cell.angle_gamma   90.00
#
_symmetry.space_group_name_H-M   'P 1'
#
loop_
_entity.id
_entity.type
_entity.pdbx_description
1 polymer ?
#
loop_
_entity_poly.entity_id
_entity_poly.type
_entity_poly.pdbx_seq_one_letter_code
_entity_poly.pdbx_strand_id
1 'polypeptide(L)'
;MKTTFFDSLLSLLVGASWALAIAGIGVGIYLFHPFGFVSTFFIAFVAALPGLLCVVISEIARLQVEKTALLKKQTKLLESIEGLLRDSFISHN
;
A
#
# COMPACT_ATOMS: atom_id res chain seq x y z
N MET A 1 8.64 18.04 5.46
CA MET A 1 8.83 17.44 4.12
C MET A 1 9.73 16.20 4.21
N LYS A 2 9.27 15.12 4.85
CA LYS A 2 10.05 13.88 5.06
C LYS A 2 9.23 12.62 4.71
N THR A 3 8.13 12.78 3.98
CA THR A 3 7.20 11.71 3.58
C THR A 3 7.58 11.12 2.22
N THR A 4 8.16 11.90 1.31
CA THR A 4 8.53 11.46 -0.05
C THR A 4 9.46 10.24 -0.09
N PHE A 5 10.40 10.13 0.85
CA PHE A 5 11.30 8.96 0.90
C PHE A 5 10.57 7.70 1.40
N PHE A 6 9.74 7.82 2.44
CA PHE A 6 8.92 6.71 2.92
C PHE A 6 7.87 6.28 1.90
N ASP A 7 7.23 7.25 1.22
CA ASP A 7 6.27 6.99 0.15
C ASP A 7 6.94 6.28 -1.04
N SER A 8 8.16 6.69 -1.40
CA SER A 8 8.97 6.02 -2.44
C SER A 8 9.37 4.60 -2.02
N LEU A 9 9.75 4.40 -0.76
CA LEU A 9 10.08 3.07 -0.23
C LEU A 9 8.86 2.16 -0.21
N LEU A 10 7.69 2.63 0.22
CA LEU A 10 6.47 1.82 0.18
C LEU A 10 6.06 1.50 -1.26
N SER A 11 6.19 2.45 -2.19
CA SER A 11 5.92 2.20 -3.61
C SER A 11 6.89 1.17 -4.20
N LEU A 12 8.17 1.23 -3.83
CA LEU A 12 9.18 0.25 -4.22
C LEU A 12 8.88 -1.11 -3.59
N LEU A 13 8.47 -1.15 -2.33
CA LEU A 13 8.15 -2.38 -1.62
C LEU A 13 6.95 -3.09 -2.24
N VAL A 14 5.87 -2.37 -2.56
CA VAL A 14 4.71 -2.92 -3.30
C VAL A 14 5.15 -3.45 -4.67
N GLY A 15 5.96 -2.69 -5.41
CA GLY A 15 6.51 -3.13 -6.69
C GLY A 15 7.36 -4.40 -6.56
N ALA A 16 8.22 -4.46 -5.54
CA ALA A 16 9.05 -5.62 -5.23
C ALA A 16 8.22 -6.83 -4.82
N SER A 17 7.12 -6.65 -4.06
CA SER A 17 6.19 -7.73 -3.71
C SER A 17 5.51 -8.32 -4.94
N TRP A 18 5.10 -7.47 -5.90
CA TRP A 18 4.55 -7.94 -7.18
C TRP A 18 5.60 -8.67 -8.02
N ALA A 19 6.82 -8.13 -8.10
CA ALA A 19 7.93 -8.79 -8.79
C ALA A 19 8.24 -10.15 -8.16
N LEU A 20 8.21 -10.25 -6.82
CA LEU A 20 8.42 -11.50 -6.09
C LEU A 20 7.30 -12.51 -6.37
N ALA A 21 6.03 -12.09 -6.43
CA ALA A 21 4.92 -12.96 -6.78
C ALA A 21 5.07 -13.54 -8.19
N ILE A 22 5.40 -12.68 -9.16
CA ILE A 22 5.61 -13.08 -10.56
C ILE A 22 6.85 -13.98 -10.69
N ALA A 23 7.94 -13.65 -10.00
CA ALA A 23 9.15 -14.46 -9.98
C ALA A 23 8.89 -15.83 -9.34
N GLY A 24 8.12 -15.89 -8.26
CA GLY A 24 7.70 -17.14 -7.62
C GLY A 24 6.93 -18.06 -8.57
N ILE A 25 6.01 -17.49 -9.35
CA ILE A 25 5.29 -18.23 -10.40
C ILE A 25 6.27 -18.72 -11.48
N GLY A 26 7.13 -17.85 -12.00
CA GLY A 26 8.08 -18.20 -13.07
C GLY A 26 9.07 -19.29 -12.64
N VAL A 27 9.64 -19.17 -11.44
CA VAL A 27 10.56 -20.17 -10.86
C VAL A 27 9.81 -21.48 -10.59
N GLY A 28 8.60 -21.41 -10.05
CA GLY A 28 7.75 -22.58 -9.82
C GLY A 28 7.46 -23.34 -11.12
N ILE A 29 7.14 -22.61 -12.20
CA ILE A 29 6.90 -23.20 -13.52
C ILE A 29 8.18 -23.81 -14.08
N TYR A 30 9.29 -23.08 -14.06
CA TYR A 30 10.56 -23.57 -14.62
C TYR A 30 11.05 -24.84 -13.91
N LEU A 31 10.98 -24.88 -12.58
CA LEU A 31 11.51 -25.98 -11.79
C LEU A 31 10.64 -27.24 -11.84
N PHE A 32 9.32 -27.07 -11.93
CA PHE A 32 8.36 -28.18 -11.90
C PHE A 32 7.75 -28.54 -13.26
N HIS A 33 8.17 -27.86 -14.34
CA HIS A 33 7.82 -28.23 -15.71
C HIS A 33 7.94 -29.74 -16.01
N PRO A 34 9.01 -30.47 -15.60
CA PRO A 34 9.13 -31.90 -15.90
C PRO A 34 8.17 -32.80 -15.10
N PHE A 35 7.53 -32.30 -14.03
CA PHE A 35 6.62 -33.06 -13.17
C PHE A 35 5.16 -33.07 -13.68
N GLY A 36 4.88 -32.41 -14.80
CA GLY A 36 3.56 -32.36 -15.44
C GLY A 36 2.78 -31.07 -15.20
N PHE A 37 1.73 -30.87 -15.99
CA PHE A 37 0.97 -29.61 -16.03
C PHE A 37 0.21 -29.31 -14.73
N VAL A 38 -0.46 -30.33 -14.16
CA VAL A 38 -1.28 -30.17 -12.95
C VAL A 38 -0.42 -29.82 -11.73
N SER A 39 0.68 -30.54 -11.53
CA SER A 39 1.61 -30.28 -10.42
C SER A 39 2.26 -28.89 -10.53
N THR A 40 2.62 -28.48 -11.75
CA THR A 40 3.17 -27.15 -12.03
C THR A 40 2.20 -26.03 -11.63
N PHE A 41 0.92 -26.17 -11.95
CA PHE A 41 -0.10 -25.16 -11.61
C PHE A 41 -0.26 -25.01 -10.10
N PHE A 42 -0.34 -26.13 -9.36
CA PHE A 42 -0.45 -26.10 -7.90
C PHE A 42 0.78 -25.48 -7.24
N ILE A 43 1.98 -25.85 -7.68
CA ILE A 43 3.23 -25.27 -7.16
C ILE A 43 3.30 -23.78 -7.47
N ALA A 44 3.00 -23.37 -8.71
CA ALA A 44 3.03 -21.96 -9.09
C ALA A 44 2.05 -21.12 -8.27
N PHE A 45 0.85 -21.66 -7.99
CA PHE A 45 -0.13 -21.02 -7.11
C PHE A 45 0.42 -20.85 -5.69
N VAL A 46 0.97 -21.91 -5.10
CA VAL A 46 1.55 -21.87 -3.75
C VAL A 46 2.77 -20.94 -3.68
N ALA A 47 3.60 -20.92 -4.72
CA ALA A 47 4.77 -20.05 -4.82
C ALA A 47 4.41 -18.57 -4.96
N ALA A 48 3.23 -18.24 -5.50
CA ALA A 48 2.73 -16.87 -5.59
C ALA A 48 2.22 -16.31 -4.25
N LEU A 49 1.74 -17.19 -3.35
CA LEU A 49 1.16 -16.80 -2.05
C LEU A 49 2.08 -15.90 -1.21
N PRO A 50 3.37 -16.20 -0.97
CA PRO A 50 4.22 -15.32 -0.17
C PRO A 50 4.38 -13.92 -0.78
N GLY A 51 4.47 -13.83 -2.12
CA GLY A 51 4.51 -12.55 -2.82
C GLY A 51 3.21 -11.76 -2.65
N LEU A 52 2.06 -12.41 -2.82
CA LEU A 52 0.74 -11.82 -2.61
C LEU A 52 0.51 -11.35 -1.17
N LEU A 53 0.93 -12.14 -0.17
CA LEU A 53 0.87 -11.72 1.23
C LEU A 53 1.70 -10.45 1.46
N CYS A 54 2.89 -10.38 0.87
CA CYS A 54 3.74 -9.20 0.94
C CYS A 54 3.11 -7.97 0.27
N VAL A 55 2.40 -8.16 -0.85
CA VAL A 55 1.62 -7.09 -1.52
C VAL A 55 0.56 -6.56 -0.56
N VAL A 56 -0.25 -7.45 0.03
CA VAL A 56 -1.36 -7.04 0.92
C VAL A 56 -0.84 -6.25 2.13
N ILE A 57 0.21 -6.72 2.79
CA ILE A 57 0.79 -6.04 3.94
C ILE A 57 1.31 -4.64 3.55
N SER A 58 2.00 -4.54 2.43
CA SER A 58 2.56 -3.28 1.94
C SER A 58 1.46 -2.30 1.53
N GLU A 59 0.38 -2.78 0.91
CA GLU A 59 -0.75 -1.93 0.53
C GLU A 59 -1.54 -1.44 1.76
N ILE A 60 -1.70 -2.28 2.78
CA ILE A 60 -2.27 -1.86 4.07
C ILE A 60 -1.40 -0.76 4.69
N ALA A 61 -0.08 -0.92 4.68
CA ALA A 61 0.83 0.10 5.19
C ALA A 61 0.67 1.44 4.44
N ARG A 62 0.52 1.40 3.10
CA ARG A 62 0.27 2.60 2.27
C ARG A 62 -1.02 3.29 2.67
N LEU A 63 -2.11 2.53 2.78
CA LEU A 63 -3.43 3.06 3.16
C LEU A 63 -3.42 3.71 4.54
N GLN A 64 -2.70 3.15 5.51
CA GLN A 64 -2.61 3.72 6.85
C GLN A 64 -1.87 5.06 6.83
N VAL A 65 -0.77 5.17 6.08
CA VAL A 65 -0.04 6.43 5.92
C VAL A 65 -0.95 7.49 5.27
N GLU A 66 -1.64 7.14 4.19
CA GLU A 66 -2.54 8.06 3.49
C GLU A 66 -3.69 8.55 4.38
N LYS A 67 -4.31 7.64 5.16
CA LYS A 67 -5.36 7.99 6.12
C LYS A 67 -4.88 8.99 7.16
N THR A 68 -3.69 8.80 7.73
CA THR A 68 -3.16 9.75 8.73
C THR A 68 -2.87 11.12 8.12
N ALA A 69 -2.43 11.18 6.87
CA ALA A 69 -2.20 12.44 6.16
C ALA A 69 -3.52 13.17 5.85
N LEU A 70 -4.56 12.43 5.43
CA LEU A 70 -5.90 12.97 5.17
C LEU A 70 -6.54 13.51 6.45
N LEU A 71 -6.47 12.75 7.55
CA LEU A 71 -7.00 13.18 8.85
C LEU A 71 -6.36 14.49 9.32
N LYS A 72 -5.02 14.61 9.22
CA LYS A 72 -4.33 15.86 9.57
C LYS A 72 -4.79 17.05 8.72
N LYS A 73 -5.02 16.85 7.42
CA LYS A 73 -5.56 17.90 6.54
C LYS A 73 -6.97 18.30 6.95
N GLN A 74 -7.83 17.33 7.25
CA GLN A 74 -9.21 17.58 7.69
C GLN A 74 -9.26 18.32 9.03
N THR A 75 -8.44 17.93 10.02
CA THR A 75 -8.37 18.64 11.31
C THR A 75 -7.95 20.09 11.12
N LYS A 76 -6.93 20.35 10.28
CA LYS A 76 -6.48 21.72 10.00
C LYS A 76 -7.55 22.57 9.31
N LEU A 77 -8.32 21.97 8.40
CA LEU A 77 -9.44 22.65 7.75
C LEU A 77 -10.54 22.99 8.75
N LEU A 78 -10.88 22.06 9.65
CA LEU A 78 -11.91 22.26 10.66
C LEU A 78 -11.53 23.39 11.64
N GLU A 79 -10.27 23.40 12.09
CA GLU A 79 -9.73 24.44 12.96
C GLU A 79 -9.71 25.83 12.28
N SER A 80 -9.43 25.87 10.98
CA SER A 80 -9.48 27.11 10.19
C SER A 80 -10.91 27.64 10.06
N ILE A 81 -11.90 26.75 9.87
CA ILE A 81 -13.32 27.13 9.80
C ILE A 81 -13.81 27.64 11.16
N GLU A 82 -13.44 26.98 12.26
CA GLU A 82 -13.79 27.40 13.61
C GLU A 82 -13.25 28.80 13.93
N GLY A 83 -11.98 29.08 13.56
CA GLY A 83 -11.37 30.40 13.73
C GLY A 83 -12.10 31.49 12.95
N LEU A 84 -12.39 31.26 11.66
CA LEU A 84 -13.13 32.22 10.82
C LEU A 84 -14.54 32.49 11.36
N LEU A 85 -15.22 31.45 11.82
CA LEU A 85 -16.56 31.57 12.38
C LEU A 85 -16.55 32.35 13.70
N ARG A 86 -15.56 32.10 14.56
CA ARG A 86 -15.34 32.86 15.79
C ARG A 86 -15.06 34.35 15.52
N ASP A 87 -14.21 34.67 14.56
CA ASP A 87 -13.88 36.06 14.20
C ASP A 87 -15.10 36.79 13.61
N SER A 88 -15.91 36.10 12.79
CA SER A 88 -17.16 36.67 12.26
C SER A 88 -18.20 36.96 13.35
N PHE A 89 -18.25 36.13 14.41
CA PHE A 89 -19.15 36.35 15.54
C PHE A 89 -18.72 37.55 16.40
N ILE A 90 -17.40 37.72 16.60
CA ILE A 90 -16.84 38.88 17.32
C ILE A 90 -17.00 40.18 16.52
N SER A 91 -16.96 40.13 15.19
CA SER A 91 -17.19 41.31 14.33
C SER A 91 -18.64 41.81 14.33
N HIS A 92 -19.60 40.99 14.76
CA HIS A 92 -21.03 41.31 14.66
C HIS A 92 -21.66 41.77 16.00
N ASN A 93 -20.87 41.85 17.07
CA ASN A 93 -21.25 42.34 18.40
C ASN A 93 -20.31 43.45 18.86
#